data_AF-A0A6B3GZN5-F1
#
_entry.id   AF-A0A6B3GZN5-F1
#
_cell.length_a   1.000
_cell.length_b   1.000
_cell.length_c   1.000
_cell.angle_alpha   90.00
_cell.angle_beta   90.00
_cell.angle_gamma   90.00
#
_symmetry.space_group_name_H-M   'P 1'
#
loop_
_entity.id
_entity.type
_entity.pdbx_description
1 polymer ?
#
loop_
_entity_poly.entity_id
_entity_poly.type
_entity_poly.pdbx_seq_one_letter_code
_entity_poly.pdbx_strand_id
1 'polypeptide(L)'
;MPKKPPPPPYVDQLLSELTDIESAYASLLSNSQVHERQMDLGAVKVFGHPWAWAPSAAEVEAGRMELLQQVRDWAPRFRLLFPHPTPAVQRGMDDGIRLLEDWLVREGRVKYRAPQDIPEAVTQLKNSVMALRELVQLLPQDDWAVRVVVDTNCLVDDPDVTVYQDAVGSERYMVHLLPVVLREIDDLKRGHNRPEVREAARRANRRLKAMRDNGDVRTGARIAGGVYVVFEHTEPRREGLPRWLDLNVPDDRFIASALLLQSAHPGSRLYAATSDINLQTKLAAVGLPYIEGPDAV
;
A
#
# COMPACT_ATOMS: atom_id res chain seq x y z
N MET A 1 -28.66 8.64 -3.18
CA MET A 1 -27.65 8.08 -4.11
C MET A 1 -27.33 6.65 -3.66
N PRO A 2 -27.14 5.67 -4.56
CA PRO A 2 -26.69 4.34 -4.13
C PRO A 2 -25.33 4.48 -3.42
N LYS A 3 -25.20 3.92 -2.21
CA LYS A 3 -23.93 3.91 -1.48
C LYS A 3 -22.88 3.19 -2.34
N LYS A 4 -21.72 3.82 -2.55
CA LYS A 4 -20.57 3.20 -3.22
C LYS A 4 -20.26 1.88 -2.50
N PRO A 5 -19.99 0.77 -3.21
CA PRO A 5 -19.64 -0.48 -2.54
C PRO A 5 -18.38 -0.25 -1.68
N PRO A 6 -18.29 -0.91 -0.51
CA PRO A 6 -17.11 -0.77 0.34
C PRO A 6 -15.87 -1.27 -0.42
N PRO A 7 -14.72 -0.60 -0.28
CA PRO A 7 -13.45 -1.09 -0.82
C PRO A 7 -13.17 -2.51 -0.34
N PRO A 8 -12.45 -3.33 -1.14
CA PRO A 8 -11.97 -4.62 -0.68
C PRO A 8 -10.93 -4.44 0.45
N PRO A 9 -10.67 -5.50 1.25
CA PRO A 9 -9.46 -5.58 2.07
C PRO A 9 -8.20 -5.25 1.28
N TYR A 10 -7.19 -4.69 1.95
CA TYR A 10 -5.97 -4.26 1.28
C TYR A 10 -5.23 -5.38 0.56
N VAL A 11 -5.20 -6.56 1.18
CA VAL A 11 -4.61 -7.75 0.58
C VAL A 11 -5.31 -8.14 -0.72
N ASP A 12 -6.65 -8.10 -0.74
CA ASP A 12 -7.45 -8.44 -1.90
C ASP A 12 -7.24 -7.41 -3.03
N GLN A 13 -7.07 -6.13 -2.67
CA GLN A 13 -6.69 -5.08 -3.62
C GLN A 13 -5.34 -5.38 -4.28
N LEU A 14 -4.29 -5.66 -3.48
CA LEU A 14 -2.96 -5.98 -4.02
C LEU A 14 -2.95 -7.25 -4.87
N LEU A 15 -3.76 -8.25 -4.52
CA LEU A 15 -3.93 -9.47 -5.31
C LEU A 15 -4.70 -9.23 -6.60
N SER A 16 -5.68 -8.32 -6.60
CA SER A 16 -6.36 -7.87 -7.83
C SER A 16 -5.38 -7.17 -8.76
N GLU A 17 -4.62 -6.20 -8.25
CA GLU A 17 -3.59 -5.48 -9.01
C GLU A 17 -2.53 -6.43 -9.58
N LEU A 18 -2.11 -7.45 -8.82
CA LEU A 18 -1.20 -8.50 -9.30
C LEU A 18 -1.82 -9.32 -10.46
N THR A 19 -3.13 -9.53 -10.45
CA THR A 19 -3.87 -10.22 -11.53
C THR A 19 -3.89 -9.40 -12.80
N ASP A 20 -4.08 -8.09 -12.68
CA ASP A 20 -4.05 -7.15 -13.79
C ASP A 20 -2.64 -7.08 -14.39
N ILE A 21 -1.61 -7.00 -13.53
CA ILE A 21 -0.20 -7.07 -13.93
C ILE A 21 0.05 -8.38 -14.68
N GLU A 22 -0.32 -9.54 -14.13
CA GLU A 22 -0.13 -10.85 -14.76
C GLU A 22 -0.75 -10.91 -16.17
N SER A 23 -1.98 -10.40 -16.31
CA SER A 23 -2.74 -10.40 -17.57
C SER A 23 -2.10 -9.50 -18.63
N ALA A 24 -1.70 -8.28 -18.23
CA ALA A 24 -0.98 -7.36 -19.09
C ALA A 24 0.39 -7.93 -19.51
N TYR A 25 1.09 -8.56 -18.56
CA TYR A 25 2.40 -9.18 -18.80
C TYR A 25 2.31 -10.34 -19.80
N ALA A 26 1.33 -11.23 -19.65
CA ALA A 26 1.12 -12.33 -20.57
C ALA A 26 0.84 -11.84 -22.01
N SER A 27 0.04 -10.79 -22.14
CA SER A 27 -0.26 -10.13 -23.43
C SER A 27 0.98 -9.46 -24.05
N LEU A 28 1.88 -8.94 -23.22
CA LEU A 28 3.15 -8.37 -23.67
C LEU A 28 4.14 -9.46 -24.11
N LEU A 29 4.19 -10.58 -23.39
CA LEU A 29 5.02 -11.72 -23.76
C LEU A 29 4.58 -12.35 -25.08
N SER A 30 3.28 -12.44 -25.38
CA SER A 30 2.81 -12.96 -26.67
C SER A 30 3.28 -12.13 -27.88
N ASN A 31 3.64 -10.86 -27.66
CA ASN A 31 4.21 -9.97 -28.67
C ASN A 31 5.75 -9.87 -28.58
N SER A 32 6.38 -10.60 -27.67
CA SER A 32 7.84 -10.67 -27.52
C SER A 32 8.43 -11.83 -28.33
N GLN A 33 9.75 -11.80 -28.53
CA GLN A 33 10.49 -12.87 -29.17
C GLN A 33 11.73 -13.23 -28.37
N VAL A 34 12.12 -14.50 -28.45
CA VAL A 34 13.37 -15.03 -27.92
C VAL A 34 14.13 -15.71 -29.04
N HIS A 35 15.45 -15.76 -28.94
CA HIS A 35 16.30 -16.45 -29.92
C HIS A 35 17.38 -17.26 -29.22
N GLU A 36 17.77 -18.36 -29.87
CA GLU A 36 18.93 -19.13 -29.45
C GLU A 36 20.20 -18.34 -29.75
N ARG A 37 21.12 -18.34 -28.79
CA ARG A 37 22.42 -17.70 -28.93
C ARG A 37 23.39 -18.69 -29.56
N GLN A 38 24.24 -18.20 -30.45
CA GLN A 38 25.37 -18.99 -30.92
C GLN A 38 26.41 -19.15 -29.80
N MET A 39 26.46 -20.34 -29.21
CA MET A 39 27.36 -20.64 -28.08
C MET A 39 28.67 -21.30 -28.53
N ASP A 40 28.70 -21.87 -29.73
CA ASP A 40 29.89 -22.42 -30.36
C ASP A 40 30.30 -21.55 -31.56
N LEU A 41 31.43 -20.87 -31.44
CA LEU A 41 32.04 -20.05 -32.48
C LEU A 41 33.31 -20.73 -33.04
N GLY A 42 33.42 -22.06 -32.92
CA GLY A 42 34.56 -22.86 -33.35
C GLY A 42 35.71 -22.81 -32.35
N ALA A 43 36.63 -21.85 -32.51
CA ALA A 43 37.80 -21.72 -31.64
C ALA A 43 37.48 -21.11 -30.26
N VAL A 44 36.28 -20.53 -30.09
CA VAL A 44 35.82 -19.89 -28.86
C VAL A 44 34.48 -20.50 -28.45
N LYS A 45 34.42 -21.02 -27.22
CA LYS A 45 33.16 -21.47 -26.59
C LYS A 45 32.65 -20.39 -25.66
N VAL A 46 31.40 -19.97 -25.85
CA VAL A 46 30.70 -19.04 -24.96
C VAL A 46 29.98 -19.87 -23.89
N PHE A 47 30.26 -19.61 -22.62
CA PHE A 47 29.58 -20.26 -21.49
C PHE A 47 28.45 -19.35 -20.98
N GLY A 48 27.29 -19.93 -20.67
CA GLY A 48 26.14 -19.21 -20.14
C GLY A 48 24.80 -19.79 -20.57
N HIS A 49 23.73 -19.04 -20.35
CA HIS A 49 22.37 -19.45 -20.72
C HIS A 49 22.17 -19.36 -22.26
N PRO A 50 21.57 -20.37 -22.92
CA PRO A 50 21.54 -20.48 -24.37
C PRO A 50 20.54 -19.53 -25.06
N TRP A 51 19.58 -18.98 -24.31
CA TRP A 51 18.50 -18.15 -24.88
C TRP A 51 18.61 -16.68 -24.49
N ALA A 52 18.22 -15.79 -25.40
CA ALA A 52 18.16 -14.35 -25.18
C ALA A 52 16.86 -13.72 -25.67
N TRP A 53 16.48 -12.62 -25.02
CA TRP A 53 15.39 -11.77 -25.48
C TRP A 53 15.80 -11.09 -26.79
N ALA A 54 14.93 -11.14 -27.79
CA ALA A 54 15.10 -10.36 -29.01
C ALA A 54 14.84 -8.86 -28.73
N PRO A 55 15.37 -7.95 -29.57
CA PRO A 55 15.01 -6.54 -29.54
C PRO A 55 13.49 -6.36 -29.64
N SER A 56 12.95 -5.43 -28.86
CA SER A 56 11.51 -5.13 -28.86
C SER A 56 11.17 -4.12 -29.95
N ALA A 57 10.01 -4.27 -30.59
CA ALA A 57 9.41 -3.20 -31.39
C ALA A 57 9.01 -2.02 -30.48
N ALA A 58 8.82 -0.82 -31.04
CA ALA A 58 8.54 0.39 -30.27
C ALA A 58 7.27 0.26 -29.42
N GLU A 59 6.25 -0.41 -29.92
CA GLU A 59 4.98 -0.66 -29.24
C GLU A 59 5.16 -1.59 -28.04
N VAL A 60 6.00 -2.63 -28.19
CA VAL A 60 6.33 -3.56 -27.11
C VAL A 60 7.20 -2.87 -26.06
N GLU A 61 8.13 -2.02 -26.47
CA GLU A 61 8.94 -1.21 -25.55
C GLU A 61 8.07 -0.25 -24.72
N ALA A 62 7.13 0.45 -25.35
CA ALA A 62 6.18 1.31 -24.66
C ALA A 62 5.33 0.55 -23.64
N GLY A 63 4.80 -0.62 -24.02
CA GLY A 63 4.07 -1.49 -23.10
C GLY A 63 4.94 -2.00 -21.94
N ARG A 64 6.22 -2.28 -22.19
CA ARG A 64 7.18 -2.65 -21.13
C ARG A 64 7.41 -1.52 -20.15
N MET A 65 7.53 -0.29 -20.63
CA MET A 65 7.71 0.89 -19.78
C MET A 65 6.49 1.13 -18.87
N GLU A 66 5.28 1.06 -19.43
CA GLU A 66 4.03 1.23 -18.67
C GLU A 66 3.87 0.13 -17.61
N LEU A 67 4.06 -1.13 -17.99
CA LEU A 67 3.94 -2.25 -17.06
C LEU A 67 5.04 -2.23 -15.99
N LEU A 68 6.24 -1.76 -16.33
CA LEU A 68 7.34 -1.61 -15.37
C LEU A 68 7.01 -0.56 -14.31
N GLN A 69 6.33 0.52 -14.69
CA GLN A 69 5.83 1.49 -13.73
C GLN A 69 4.83 0.82 -12.76
N GLN A 70 3.84 0.09 -13.28
CA GLN A 70 2.85 -0.61 -12.45
C GLN A 70 3.51 -1.59 -11.46
N VAL A 71 4.47 -2.40 -11.92
CA VAL A 71 5.23 -3.31 -11.05
C VAL A 71 6.01 -2.55 -9.98
N ARG A 72 6.65 -1.43 -10.33
CA ARG A 72 7.43 -0.61 -9.39
C ARG A 72 6.58 0.16 -8.38
N ASP A 73 5.33 0.45 -8.70
CA ASP A 73 4.36 1.07 -7.79
C ASP A 73 3.68 0.02 -6.88
N TRP A 74 3.49 -1.20 -7.39
CA TRP A 74 2.92 -2.33 -6.65
C TRP A 74 3.92 -2.99 -5.69
N ALA A 75 5.14 -3.25 -6.13
CA ALA A 75 6.11 -4.06 -5.39
C ALA A 75 6.50 -3.51 -4.01
N PRO A 76 6.68 -2.18 -3.80
CA PRO A 76 6.93 -1.64 -2.47
C PRO A 76 5.77 -1.92 -1.51
N ARG A 77 4.53 -1.72 -1.97
CA ARG A 77 3.31 -1.99 -1.19
C ARG A 77 3.16 -3.46 -0.81
N PHE A 78 3.48 -4.37 -1.73
CA PHE A 78 3.50 -5.80 -1.46
C PHE A 78 4.56 -6.18 -0.42
N ARG A 79 5.77 -5.60 -0.50
CA ARG A 79 6.84 -5.84 0.49
C ARG A 79 6.46 -5.37 1.89
N LEU A 80 5.68 -4.29 2.01
CA LEU A 80 5.23 -3.78 3.31
C LEU A 80 4.32 -4.76 4.06
N LEU A 81 3.68 -5.71 3.38
CA LEU A 81 2.90 -6.78 4.03
C LEU A 81 3.75 -7.67 4.95
N PHE A 82 5.06 -7.72 4.70
CA PHE A 82 6.01 -8.56 5.44
C PHE A 82 7.09 -7.68 6.08
N PRO A 83 6.80 -6.98 7.19
CA PRO A 83 7.77 -6.08 7.82
C PRO A 83 8.99 -6.82 8.41
N HIS A 84 8.80 -8.08 8.81
CA HIS A 84 9.84 -8.93 9.39
C HIS A 84 9.80 -10.32 8.73
N PRO A 85 10.11 -10.41 7.42
CA PRO A 85 10.03 -11.67 6.70
C PRO A 85 11.11 -12.63 7.19
N THR A 86 10.81 -13.92 7.24
CA THR A 86 11.88 -14.92 7.35
C THR A 86 12.74 -14.90 6.09
N PRO A 87 14.00 -15.38 6.12
CA PRO A 87 14.84 -15.43 4.93
C PRO A 87 14.21 -16.21 3.76
N ALA A 88 13.35 -17.18 4.04
CA ALA A 88 12.62 -17.92 3.01
C ALA A 88 11.57 -17.04 2.32
N VAL A 89 10.74 -16.34 3.11
CA VAL A 89 9.72 -15.41 2.60
C VAL A 89 10.38 -14.27 1.82
N GLN A 90 11.45 -13.69 2.36
CA GLN A 90 12.18 -12.61 1.70
C GLN A 90 12.72 -13.04 0.33
N ARG A 91 13.37 -14.21 0.25
CA ARG A 91 13.85 -14.75 -1.03
C ARG A 91 12.71 -14.99 -2.01
N GLY A 92 11.60 -15.58 -1.56
CA GLY A 92 10.44 -15.82 -2.41
C GLY A 92 9.87 -14.53 -3.02
N MET A 93 9.73 -13.49 -2.19
CA MET A 93 9.31 -12.16 -2.66
C MET A 93 10.32 -11.57 -3.66
N ASP A 94 11.60 -11.55 -3.30
CA ASP A 94 12.64 -10.92 -4.11
C ASP A 94 12.84 -11.64 -5.43
N ASP A 95 12.79 -12.97 -5.45
CA ASP A 95 12.89 -13.76 -6.68
C ASP A 95 11.70 -13.50 -7.61
N GLY A 96 10.47 -13.49 -7.06
CA GLY A 96 9.27 -13.27 -7.84
C GLY A 96 9.19 -11.86 -8.43
N ILE A 97 9.41 -10.84 -7.59
CA ILE A 97 9.42 -9.42 -8.00
C ILE A 97 10.56 -9.15 -8.98
N ARG A 98 11.76 -9.67 -8.72
CA ARG A 98 12.90 -9.50 -9.62
C ARG A 98 12.61 -10.11 -10.98
N LEU A 99 11.96 -11.27 -11.06
CA LEU A 99 11.57 -11.85 -12.36
C LEU A 99 10.68 -10.89 -13.14
N LEU A 100 9.65 -10.31 -12.49
CA LEU A 100 8.75 -9.34 -13.13
C LEU A 100 9.53 -8.13 -13.65
N GLU A 101 10.39 -7.54 -12.83
CA GLU A 101 11.18 -6.36 -13.20
C GLU A 101 12.24 -6.66 -14.28
N ASP A 102 13.06 -7.70 -14.09
CA ASP A 102 14.17 -8.07 -14.96
C ASP A 102 13.68 -8.31 -16.40
N TRP A 103 12.57 -9.04 -16.56
CA TRP A 103 12.03 -9.36 -17.87
C TRP A 103 11.31 -8.18 -18.54
N LEU A 104 10.94 -7.13 -17.81
CA LEU A 104 10.49 -5.85 -18.37
C LEU A 104 11.66 -4.94 -18.73
N VAL A 105 12.77 -4.98 -17.98
CA VAL A 105 13.96 -4.15 -18.24
C VAL A 105 14.82 -4.72 -19.38
N ARG A 106 15.06 -6.03 -19.41
CA ARG A 106 15.84 -6.75 -20.44
C ARG A 106 17.22 -6.13 -20.76
N GLU A 107 17.93 -5.62 -19.76
CA GLU A 107 19.26 -5.02 -19.96
C GLU A 107 20.41 -5.88 -19.40
N GLY A 108 21.64 -5.53 -19.75
CA GLY A 108 22.85 -6.10 -19.16
C GLY A 108 22.96 -7.62 -19.31
N ARG A 109 23.04 -8.34 -18.19
CA ARG A 109 23.09 -9.83 -18.18
C ARG A 109 21.71 -10.47 -18.30
N VAL A 110 20.66 -9.73 -17.99
CA VAL A 110 19.27 -10.24 -17.96
C VAL A 110 18.76 -10.53 -19.36
N LYS A 111 19.17 -9.75 -20.37
CA LYS A 111 18.83 -10.03 -21.78
C LYS A 111 19.23 -11.43 -22.24
N TYR A 112 20.24 -12.04 -21.62
CA TYR A 112 20.72 -13.38 -21.94
C TYR A 112 20.16 -14.45 -21.01
N ARG A 113 19.09 -14.18 -20.25
CA ARG A 113 18.42 -15.13 -19.35
C ARG A 113 16.95 -15.31 -19.72
N ALA A 114 16.64 -15.22 -21.01
CA ALA A 114 15.31 -15.51 -21.51
C ALA A 114 15.03 -17.01 -21.42
N PRO A 115 13.78 -17.46 -21.27
CA PRO A 115 13.38 -18.86 -21.45
C PRO A 115 13.58 -19.36 -22.89
N GLN A 116 13.38 -20.66 -23.13
CA GLN A 116 13.52 -21.28 -24.44
C GLN A 116 12.53 -20.70 -25.47
N ASP A 117 11.29 -20.49 -25.04
CA ASP A 117 10.23 -19.94 -25.87
C ASP A 117 9.24 -19.09 -25.05
N ILE A 118 8.34 -18.41 -25.75
CA ILE A 118 7.31 -17.57 -25.11
C ILE A 118 6.33 -18.38 -24.25
N PRO A 119 5.83 -19.56 -24.67
CA PRO A 119 5.03 -20.42 -23.80
C PRO A 119 5.71 -20.77 -22.47
N GLU A 120 7.00 -21.10 -22.48
CA GLU A 120 7.77 -21.34 -21.25
C GLU A 120 7.86 -20.06 -20.41
N ALA A 121 8.11 -18.90 -21.04
CA ALA A 121 8.12 -17.62 -20.33
C ALA A 121 6.79 -17.32 -19.62
N VAL A 122 5.66 -17.54 -20.29
CA VAL A 122 4.33 -17.38 -19.69
C VAL A 122 4.14 -18.35 -18.52
N THR A 123 4.62 -19.59 -18.64
CA THR A 123 4.54 -20.58 -17.55
C THR A 123 5.36 -20.14 -16.33
N GLN A 124 6.59 -19.69 -16.53
CA GLN A 124 7.44 -19.19 -15.44
C GLN A 124 6.87 -17.92 -14.79
N LEU A 125 6.29 -17.01 -15.58
CA LEU A 125 5.56 -15.84 -15.09
C LEU A 125 4.41 -16.27 -14.16
N LYS A 126 3.56 -17.19 -14.60
CA LYS A 126 2.44 -17.71 -13.81
C LYS A 126 2.89 -18.35 -12.50
N ASN A 127 3.96 -19.14 -12.56
CA ASN A 127 4.53 -19.77 -11.37
C ASN A 127 5.07 -18.73 -10.38
N SER A 128 5.74 -17.68 -10.88
CA SER A 128 6.22 -16.56 -10.07
C SER A 128 5.07 -15.81 -9.39
N VAL A 129 4.03 -15.46 -10.16
CA VAL A 129 2.84 -14.79 -9.64
C VAL A 129 2.12 -15.65 -8.60
N MET A 130 1.96 -16.95 -8.88
CA MET A 130 1.37 -17.90 -7.93
C MET A 130 2.16 -17.98 -6.63
N ALA A 131 3.50 -18.04 -6.69
CA ALA A 131 4.34 -18.03 -5.50
C ALA A 131 4.13 -16.76 -4.66
N LEU A 132 4.02 -15.59 -5.29
CA LEU A 132 3.70 -14.33 -4.60
C LEU A 132 2.31 -14.39 -3.93
N ARG A 133 1.30 -14.98 -4.60
CA ARG A 133 -0.04 -15.18 -4.00
C ARG A 133 0.00 -16.13 -2.81
N GLU A 134 0.81 -17.18 -2.86
CA GLU A 134 0.94 -18.14 -1.76
C GLU A 134 1.57 -17.51 -0.51
N LEU A 135 2.51 -16.56 -0.67
CA LEU A 135 3.10 -15.85 0.48
C LEU A 135 2.06 -15.10 1.31
N VAL A 136 1.01 -14.59 0.66
CA VAL A 136 -0.09 -13.89 1.34
C VAL A 136 -0.83 -14.79 2.32
N GLN A 137 -0.85 -16.11 2.09
CA GLN A 137 -1.47 -17.08 3.02
C GLN A 137 -0.75 -17.17 4.37
N LEU A 138 0.46 -16.61 4.47
CA LEU A 138 1.25 -16.54 5.71
C LEU A 138 0.88 -15.32 6.57
N LEU A 139 0.08 -14.38 6.04
CA LEU A 139 -0.29 -13.18 6.76
C LEU A 139 -1.25 -13.50 7.92
N PRO A 140 -1.13 -12.79 9.06
CA PRO A 140 -2.04 -12.98 10.17
C PRO A 140 -3.45 -12.55 9.78
N GLN A 141 -4.44 -13.18 10.42
CA GLN A 141 -5.83 -12.72 10.35
C GLN A 141 -5.99 -11.43 11.13
N ASP A 142 -6.89 -10.57 10.67
CA ASP A 142 -7.23 -9.33 11.36
C ASP A 142 -8.45 -9.48 12.27
N ASP A 143 -8.32 -9.01 13.51
CA ASP A 143 -9.42 -9.00 14.49
C ASP A 143 -10.53 -7.97 14.16
N TRP A 144 -10.22 -7.03 13.27
CA TRP A 144 -11.05 -5.88 12.91
C TRP A 144 -11.18 -5.79 11.39
N ALA A 145 -12.37 -6.06 10.87
CA ALA A 145 -12.62 -5.95 9.43
C ALA A 145 -12.54 -4.50 8.88
N VAL A 146 -12.70 -3.51 9.76
CA VAL A 146 -12.75 -2.08 9.42
C VAL A 146 -11.91 -1.28 10.40
N ARG A 147 -11.09 -0.38 9.85
CA ARG A 147 -10.20 0.53 10.55
C ARG A 147 -10.33 1.94 9.99
N VAL A 148 -10.12 2.95 10.82
CA VAL A 148 -10.17 4.36 10.42
C VAL A 148 -8.97 5.09 11.00
N VAL A 149 -8.21 5.83 10.18
CA VAL A 149 -7.30 6.87 10.66
C VAL A 149 -8.00 8.22 10.50
N VAL A 150 -7.85 9.11 11.47
CA VAL A 150 -8.56 10.41 11.47
C VAL A 150 -7.55 11.54 11.38
N ASP A 151 -7.75 12.42 10.41
CA ASP A 151 -6.95 13.63 10.23
C ASP A 151 -7.21 14.66 11.35
N THR A 152 -6.27 15.58 11.55
CA THR A 152 -6.33 16.66 12.52
C THR A 152 -7.55 17.55 12.31
N ASN A 153 -7.84 17.94 11.06
CA ASN A 153 -8.96 18.82 10.77
C ASN A 153 -10.29 18.19 11.21
N CYS A 154 -10.49 16.92 10.87
CA CYS A 154 -11.68 16.18 11.31
C CYS A 154 -11.84 16.16 12.83
N LEU A 155 -10.76 15.94 13.59
CA LEU A 155 -10.83 15.93 15.06
C LEU A 155 -11.06 17.32 15.67
N VAL A 156 -10.57 18.38 15.00
CA VAL A 156 -10.79 19.77 15.44
C VAL A 156 -12.24 20.18 15.21
N ASP A 157 -12.83 19.73 14.09
CA ASP A 157 -14.22 19.99 13.74
C ASP A 157 -15.18 19.18 14.63
N ASP A 158 -15.05 17.85 14.63
CA ASP A 158 -15.79 16.95 15.51
C ASP A 158 -14.87 15.87 16.12
N PRO A 159 -14.57 15.94 17.42
CA PRO A 159 -13.74 14.94 18.07
C PRO A 159 -14.49 13.64 18.39
N ASP A 160 -15.78 13.51 18.11
CA ASP A 160 -16.49 12.25 18.25
C ASP A 160 -16.23 11.30 17.07
N VAL A 161 -15.40 10.29 17.31
CA VAL A 161 -15.04 9.30 16.27
C VAL A 161 -16.16 8.30 15.95
N THR A 162 -17.27 8.32 16.68
CA THR A 162 -18.42 7.42 16.44
C THR A 162 -19.24 7.82 15.21
N VAL A 163 -19.06 9.07 14.74
CA VAL A 163 -19.78 9.64 13.59
C VAL A 163 -19.51 8.92 12.26
N TYR A 164 -18.45 8.11 12.18
CA TYR A 164 -18.05 7.44 10.94
C TYR A 164 -18.79 6.12 10.68
N GLN A 165 -19.63 5.62 11.60
CA GLN A 165 -20.35 4.35 11.49
C GLN A 165 -21.06 4.16 10.14
N ASP A 166 -21.83 5.15 9.71
CA ASP A 166 -22.62 5.08 8.48
C ASP A 166 -21.77 5.16 7.21
N ALA A 167 -20.65 5.89 7.28
CA ALA A 167 -19.72 6.09 6.18
C ALA A 167 -18.88 4.82 5.92
N VAL A 168 -18.43 4.15 6.98
CA VAL A 168 -17.69 2.88 6.86
C VAL A 168 -18.60 1.66 6.69
N GLY A 169 -19.90 1.81 6.97
CA GLY A 169 -20.89 0.74 6.87
C GLY A 169 -20.68 -0.39 7.87
N SER A 170 -20.16 -0.08 9.06
CA SER A 170 -19.89 -1.07 10.12
C SER A 170 -20.15 -0.48 11.50
N GLU A 171 -20.87 -1.23 12.34
CA GLU A 171 -21.08 -0.89 13.76
C GLU A 171 -19.83 -1.17 14.61
N ARG A 172 -18.89 -1.98 14.09
CA ARG A 172 -17.65 -2.37 14.77
C ARG A 172 -16.43 -1.99 13.92
N TYR A 173 -15.64 -1.04 14.42
CA TYR A 173 -14.39 -0.62 13.78
C TYR A 173 -13.39 -0.07 14.80
N MET A 174 -12.12 -0.11 14.42
CA MET A 174 -11.00 0.43 15.21
C MET A 174 -10.56 1.77 14.63
N VAL A 175 -10.49 2.79 15.47
CA VAL A 175 -9.96 4.11 15.12
C VAL A 175 -8.52 4.20 15.59
N HIS A 176 -7.63 4.62 14.69
CA HIS A 176 -6.21 4.78 14.94
C HIS A 176 -5.87 6.27 14.97
N LEU A 177 -5.40 6.74 16.13
CA LEU A 177 -4.95 8.12 16.30
C LEU A 177 -3.44 8.17 16.13
N LEU A 178 -2.99 8.82 15.05
CA LEU A 178 -1.60 8.80 14.61
C LEU A 178 -0.74 9.84 15.35
N PRO A 179 0.56 9.59 15.60
CA PRO A 179 1.45 10.55 16.27
C PRO A 179 1.51 11.93 15.60
N VAL A 180 1.47 11.97 14.26
CA VAL A 180 1.47 13.21 13.49
C VAL A 180 0.26 14.09 13.80
N VAL A 181 -0.94 13.49 13.86
CA VAL A 181 -2.21 14.15 14.18
C VAL A 181 -2.20 14.66 15.62
N LEU A 182 -1.73 13.83 16.56
CA LEU A 182 -1.62 14.22 17.97
C LEU A 182 -0.68 15.42 18.15
N ARG A 183 0.41 15.48 17.38
CA ARG A 183 1.35 16.61 17.41
C ARG A 183 0.71 17.89 16.86
N GLU A 184 0.00 17.80 15.74
CA GLU A 184 -0.65 18.96 15.13
C GLU A 184 -1.72 19.57 16.05
N ILE A 185 -2.56 18.74 16.68
CA ILE A 185 -3.52 19.20 17.71
C ILE A 185 -2.79 19.94 18.85
N ASP A 186 -1.64 19.40 19.26
CA ASP A 186 -0.82 19.97 20.32
C ASP A 186 -0.17 21.31 19.96
N ASP A 187 0.07 21.56 18.69
CA ASP A 187 0.60 22.82 18.18
C ASP A 187 -0.54 23.84 17.98
N LEU A 188 -1.68 23.41 17.43
CA LEU A 188 -2.88 24.23 17.25
C LEU A 188 -3.40 24.80 18.58
N LYS A 189 -3.39 24.02 19.67
CA LYS A 189 -3.87 24.49 20.99
C LYS A 189 -2.97 25.55 21.64
N ARG A 190 -1.70 25.63 21.22
CA ARG A 190 -0.66 26.52 21.79
C ARG A 190 -0.43 27.79 20.95
N GLY A 191 -0.36 27.64 19.62
CA GLY A 191 0.21 28.66 18.74
C GLY A 191 -0.72 29.25 17.70
N HIS A 192 -1.98 28.81 17.57
CA HIS A 192 -2.82 29.29 16.48
C HIS A 192 -3.32 30.75 16.70
N ASN A 193 -3.25 31.58 15.67
CA ASN A 193 -3.59 33.01 15.74
C ASN A 193 -5.08 33.27 16.02
N ARG A 194 -5.95 32.36 15.56
CA ARG A 194 -7.40 32.45 15.76
C ARG A 194 -7.83 31.78 17.08
N PRO A 195 -8.47 32.51 18.02
CA PRO A 195 -8.95 31.94 19.29
C PRO A 195 -9.90 30.75 19.12
N GLU A 196 -10.80 30.81 18.13
CA GLU A 196 -11.79 29.76 17.84
C GLU A 196 -11.13 28.41 17.57
N VAL A 197 -10.10 28.40 16.71
CA VAL A 197 -9.33 27.19 16.36
C VAL A 197 -8.57 26.66 17.57
N ARG A 198 -8.00 27.53 18.41
CA ARG A 198 -7.35 27.09 19.65
C ARG A 198 -8.33 26.40 20.60
N GLU A 199 -9.54 26.96 20.75
CA GLU A 199 -10.57 26.36 21.59
C GLU A 199 -11.08 25.03 21.02
N ALA A 200 -11.23 24.93 19.70
CA ALA A 200 -11.57 23.68 19.01
C ALA A 200 -10.50 22.61 19.25
N ALA A 201 -9.22 22.92 19.03
CA ALA A 201 -8.11 22.02 19.32
C ALA A 201 -8.03 21.62 20.82
N ARG A 202 -8.35 22.55 21.74
CA ARG A 202 -8.44 22.24 23.18
C ARG A 202 -9.60 21.29 23.49
N ARG A 203 -10.76 21.45 22.84
CA ARG A 203 -11.89 20.50 22.95
C ARG A 203 -11.48 19.12 22.44
N ALA A 204 -10.89 19.05 21.25
CA ALA A 204 -10.39 17.80 20.67
C ALA A 204 -9.42 17.09 21.62
N ASN A 205 -8.37 17.78 22.08
CA ASN A 205 -7.40 17.22 23.02
C ASN A 205 -8.04 16.76 24.36
N ARG A 206 -9.06 17.45 24.89
CA ARG A 206 -9.79 16.98 26.08
C ARG A 206 -10.54 15.68 25.79
N ARG A 207 -11.21 15.59 24.64
CA ARG A 207 -11.94 14.38 24.23
C ARG A 207 -10.99 13.19 24.01
N LEU A 208 -9.85 13.40 23.36
CA LEU A 208 -8.82 12.38 23.17
C LEU A 208 -8.29 11.85 24.52
N LYS A 209 -8.05 12.73 25.50
CA LYS A 209 -7.66 12.29 26.85
C LYS A 209 -8.73 11.42 27.51
N ALA A 210 -10.00 11.82 27.43
CA ALA A 210 -11.10 11.02 27.97
C ALA A 210 -11.21 9.65 27.27
N MET A 211 -11.02 9.59 25.95
CA MET A 211 -10.99 8.32 25.20
C MET A 211 -9.86 7.41 25.68
N ARG A 212 -8.67 7.97 25.90
CA ARG A 212 -7.51 7.23 26.41
C ARG A 212 -7.76 6.64 27.81
N ASP A 213 -8.47 7.35 28.68
CA ASP A 213 -8.71 6.92 30.06
C ASP A 213 -9.78 5.78 30.15
N ASN A 214 -10.47 5.46 29.05
CA ASN A 214 -11.52 4.43 28.99
C ASN A 214 -11.00 2.98 28.85
N GLY A 215 -9.69 2.74 28.73
CA GLY A 215 -9.14 1.39 28.57
C GLY A 215 -7.62 1.35 28.37
N ASP A 216 -7.08 0.18 27.98
CA ASP A 216 -5.66 0.09 27.59
C ASP A 216 -5.50 0.63 26.16
N VAL A 217 -4.87 1.79 26.05
CA VAL A 217 -4.61 2.45 24.77
C VAL A 217 -3.70 1.69 23.82
N ARG A 218 -3.01 0.65 24.28
CA ARG A 218 -2.16 -0.20 23.43
C ARG A 218 -2.96 -1.27 22.70
N THR A 219 -4.10 -1.70 23.26
CA THR A 219 -4.94 -2.77 22.69
C THR A 219 -6.28 -2.24 22.19
N GLY A 220 -6.66 -1.04 22.60
CA GLY A 220 -7.87 -0.33 22.18
C GLY A 220 -8.77 0.01 23.37
N ALA A 221 -9.08 1.30 23.53
CA ALA A 221 -10.06 1.78 24.48
C ALA A 221 -11.46 1.81 23.83
N ARG A 222 -12.45 1.20 24.48
CA ARG A 222 -13.84 1.22 23.99
C ARG A 222 -14.43 2.60 24.20
N ILE A 223 -15.02 3.17 23.15
CA ILE A 223 -15.65 4.51 23.21
C ILE A 223 -17.16 4.39 23.38
N ALA A 224 -17.83 3.80 22.40
CA ALA A 224 -19.26 3.57 22.42
C ALA A 224 -19.61 2.41 21.47
N GLY A 225 -20.60 1.58 21.84
CA GLY A 225 -21.03 0.46 21.01
C GLY A 225 -19.85 -0.47 20.64
N GLY A 226 -19.67 -0.71 19.33
CA GLY A 226 -18.55 -1.47 18.76
C GLY A 226 -17.35 -0.63 18.33
N VAL A 227 -17.27 0.65 18.70
CA VAL A 227 -16.20 1.58 18.29
C VAL A 227 -15.09 1.62 19.34
N TYR A 228 -13.87 1.38 18.89
CA TYR A 228 -12.66 1.35 19.73
C TYR A 228 -11.63 2.33 19.18
N VAL A 229 -10.78 2.85 20.06
CA VAL A 229 -9.70 3.78 19.72
C VAL A 229 -8.37 3.22 20.22
N VAL A 230 -7.36 3.23 19.36
CA VAL A 230 -5.97 2.94 19.70
C VAL A 230 -5.11 4.16 19.40
N PHE A 231 -4.15 4.44 20.29
CA PHE A 231 -3.20 5.54 20.13
C PHE A 231 -1.90 4.96 19.59
N GLU A 232 -1.62 5.27 18.34
CA GLU A 232 -0.40 4.81 17.69
C GLU A 232 0.82 5.54 18.26
N HIS A 233 1.93 4.82 18.39
CA HIS A 233 3.17 5.34 18.97
C HIS A 233 4.35 5.28 17.99
N THR A 234 4.20 4.54 16.89
CA THR A 234 5.25 4.37 15.89
C THR A 234 5.15 5.46 14.83
N GLU A 235 6.23 6.23 14.67
CA GLU A 235 6.40 7.14 13.55
C GLU A 235 6.92 6.38 12.32
N PRO A 236 6.48 6.73 11.10
CA PRO A 236 6.90 6.04 9.89
C PRO A 236 8.39 6.29 9.63
N ARG A 237 9.08 5.27 9.14
CA ARG A 237 10.45 5.37 8.62
C ARG A 237 10.42 5.22 7.11
N ARG A 238 11.40 5.83 6.42
CA ARG A 238 11.43 5.88 4.95
C ARG A 238 11.56 4.51 4.27
N GLU A 239 12.07 3.51 4.98
CA GLU A 239 12.32 2.17 4.45
C GLU A 239 11.03 1.53 3.93
N GLY A 240 11.03 1.10 2.66
CA GLY A 240 9.89 0.44 2.02
C GLY A 240 8.75 1.35 1.55
N LEU A 241 8.74 2.63 1.92
CA LEU A 241 7.70 3.58 1.52
C LEU A 241 7.90 4.12 0.09
N PRO A 242 6.81 4.54 -0.60
CA PRO A 242 6.89 5.26 -1.86
C PRO A 242 7.86 6.45 -1.78
N ARG A 243 8.78 6.55 -2.77
CA ARG A 243 9.89 7.53 -2.73
C ARG A 243 9.45 8.99 -2.73
N TRP A 244 8.26 9.25 -3.28
CA TRP A 244 7.69 10.59 -3.41
C TRP A 244 7.13 11.13 -2.09
N LEU A 245 6.91 10.30 -1.07
CA LEU A 245 6.49 10.76 0.25
C LEU A 245 7.65 11.45 0.97
N ASP A 246 7.46 12.71 1.33
CA ASP A 246 8.38 13.46 2.18
C ASP A 246 7.93 13.41 3.64
N LEU A 247 8.61 12.60 4.46
CA LEU A 247 8.26 12.44 5.87
C LEU A 247 8.43 13.71 6.70
N ASN A 248 8.96 14.82 6.17
CA ASN A 248 8.95 16.12 6.83
C ASN A 248 7.65 16.90 6.63
N VAL A 249 6.85 16.52 5.64
CA VAL A 249 5.52 17.08 5.38
C VAL A 249 4.48 16.30 6.20
N PRO A 250 3.65 16.97 7.02
CA PRO A 250 2.67 16.28 7.88
C PRO A 250 1.70 15.38 7.11
N ASP A 251 1.12 15.84 6.00
CA ASP A 251 0.24 15.03 5.15
C ASP A 251 0.90 13.75 4.66
N ASP A 252 2.13 13.85 4.15
CA ASP A 252 2.86 12.71 3.62
C ASP A 252 3.23 11.74 4.75
N ARG A 253 3.50 12.26 5.95
CA ARG A 253 3.71 11.46 7.16
C ARG A 253 2.42 10.77 7.61
N PHE A 254 1.27 11.43 7.53
CA PHE A 254 -0.05 10.83 7.79
C PHE A 254 -0.30 9.67 6.82
N ILE A 255 -0.09 9.88 5.53
CA ILE A 255 -0.25 8.86 4.50
C ILE A 255 0.71 7.69 4.72
N ALA A 256 1.98 7.98 5.04
CA ALA A 256 2.97 6.96 5.34
C ALA A 256 2.54 6.09 6.54
N SER A 257 2.08 6.71 7.63
CA SER A 257 1.56 6.00 8.79
C SER A 257 0.32 5.16 8.45
N ALA A 258 -0.61 5.71 7.67
CA ALA A 258 -1.80 4.99 7.22
C ALA A 258 -1.44 3.78 6.34
N LEU A 259 -0.47 3.92 5.42
CA LEU A 259 -0.02 2.83 4.57
C LEU A 259 0.66 1.71 5.37
N LEU A 260 1.50 2.06 6.35
CA LEU A 260 2.11 1.08 7.26
C LEU A 260 1.05 0.34 8.07
N LEU A 261 0.05 1.07 8.56
CA LEU A 261 -1.05 0.48 9.32
C LEU A 261 -1.89 -0.46 8.45
N GLN A 262 -2.18 -0.06 7.22
CA GLN A 262 -2.88 -0.89 6.24
C GLN A 262 -2.11 -2.17 5.95
N SER A 263 -0.77 -2.08 5.86
CA SER A 263 0.10 -3.22 5.60
C SER A 263 0.25 -4.14 6.81
N ALA A 264 0.21 -3.60 8.03
CA ALA A 264 0.18 -4.37 9.27
C ALA A 264 -1.17 -5.07 9.50
N HIS A 265 -2.24 -4.59 8.86
CA HIS A 265 -3.60 -5.11 8.95
C HIS A 265 -4.20 -5.36 7.57
N PRO A 266 -3.62 -6.27 6.78
CA PRO A 266 -3.90 -6.38 5.36
C PRO A 266 -5.26 -7.02 5.05
N GLY A 267 -5.85 -7.77 5.98
CA GLY A 267 -7.22 -8.28 5.89
C GLY A 267 -8.29 -7.24 6.26
N SER A 268 -7.88 -6.07 6.74
CA SER A 268 -8.77 -4.97 7.11
C SER A 268 -9.04 -4.03 5.94
N ARG A 269 -10.20 -3.38 5.98
CA ARG A 269 -10.46 -2.16 5.21
C ARG A 269 -10.03 -0.96 6.05
N LEU A 270 -9.02 -0.22 5.60
CA LEU A 270 -8.58 1.00 6.27
C LEU A 270 -9.09 2.22 5.52
N TYR A 271 -9.82 3.10 6.21
CA TYR A 271 -10.25 4.40 5.67
C TYR A 271 -9.47 5.54 6.32
N ALA A 272 -9.18 6.58 5.54
CA ALA A 272 -8.75 7.87 6.08
C ALA A 272 -9.95 8.82 6.17
N ALA A 273 -10.27 9.27 7.38
CA ALA A 273 -11.26 10.33 7.58
C ALA A 273 -10.61 11.70 7.34
N THR A 274 -10.99 12.36 6.25
CA THR A 274 -10.52 13.70 5.88
C THR A 274 -11.47 14.37 4.89
N SER A 275 -11.65 15.68 5.04
CA SER A 275 -12.34 16.57 4.09
C SER A 275 -11.38 17.39 3.21
N ASP A 276 -10.06 17.24 3.38
CA ASP A 276 -9.07 18.00 2.60
C ASP A 276 -8.83 17.34 1.23
N ILE A 277 -9.21 18.06 0.16
CA ILE A 277 -9.08 17.59 -1.23
C ILE A 277 -7.62 17.26 -1.64
N ASN A 278 -6.63 17.95 -1.08
CA ASN A 278 -5.22 17.66 -1.35
C ASN A 278 -4.82 16.33 -0.71
N LEU A 279 -5.25 16.10 0.54
CA LEU A 279 -5.01 14.85 1.23
C LEU A 279 -5.74 13.69 0.53
N GLN A 280 -6.99 13.87 0.13
CA GLN A 280 -7.77 12.90 -0.65
C GLN A 280 -7.06 12.51 -1.96
N THR A 281 -6.49 13.47 -2.68
CA THR A 281 -5.75 13.23 -3.93
C THR A 281 -4.52 12.36 -3.69
N LYS A 282 -3.74 12.66 -2.64
CA LYS A 282 -2.55 11.87 -2.30
C LYS A 282 -2.91 10.48 -1.76
N LEU A 283 -4.00 10.35 -1.02
CA LEU A 283 -4.53 9.05 -0.56
C LEU A 283 -4.92 8.16 -1.75
N ALA A 284 -5.58 8.74 -2.76
CA ALA A 284 -5.91 8.02 -3.99
C ALA A 284 -4.65 7.52 -4.73
N ALA A 285 -3.55 8.29 -4.73
CA ALA A 285 -2.29 7.89 -5.36
C ALA A 285 -1.61 6.67 -4.69
N VAL A 286 -1.91 6.39 -3.42
CA VAL A 286 -1.44 5.16 -2.72
C VAL A 286 -2.52 4.09 -2.62
N GLY A 287 -3.70 4.32 -3.19
CA GLY A 287 -4.83 3.38 -3.12
C GLY A 287 -5.50 3.30 -1.75
N LEU A 288 -5.33 4.32 -0.88
CA LEU A 288 -6.02 4.39 0.41
C LEU A 288 -7.41 5.03 0.23
N PRO A 289 -8.51 4.34 0.60
CA PRO A 289 -9.83 4.92 0.55
C PRO A 289 -10.01 5.97 1.66
N TYR A 290 -10.85 6.95 1.39
CA TYR A 290 -11.17 8.01 2.35
C TYR A 290 -12.68 8.11 2.58
N ILE A 291 -13.02 8.71 3.71
CA ILE A 291 -14.39 9.06 4.11
C ILE A 291 -14.39 10.48 4.65
N GLU A 292 -15.55 11.11 4.62
CA GLU A 292 -15.76 12.43 5.21
C GLU A 292 -16.66 12.30 6.45
N GLY A 293 -16.55 13.26 7.38
CA GLY A 293 -17.47 13.38 8.51
C GLY A 293 -18.86 13.84 8.05
N PRO A 294 -19.90 13.66 8.89
CA PRO A 294 -21.28 14.00 8.54
C PRO A 294 -21.52 15.47 8.15
N ASP A 295 -20.65 16.39 8.59
CA ASP A 295 -20.78 17.84 8.33
C ASP A 295 -20.03 18.33 7.08
N ALA A 296 -19.48 17.43 6.25
CA ALA A 296 -18.67 17.80 5.08
C ALA A 296 -19.46 18.19 3.81
N VAL A 297 -20.77 18.49 3.93
CA VAL A 297 -21.64 18.88 2.80
C VAL A 297 -21.71 20.39 2.61
#